data_AF-A0A6I6MG21-F1
#
_entry.id   AF-A0A6I6MG21-F1
#
_cell.length_a   1.000
_cell.length_b   1.000
_cell.length_c   1.000
_cell.angle_alpha   90.00
_cell.angle_beta   90.00
_cell.angle_gamma   90.00
#
_symmetry.space_group_name_H-M   'P 1'
#
loop_
_entity.id
_entity.type
_entity.pdbx_description
1 polymer ?
#
loop_
_entity_poly.entity_id
_entity_poly.type
_entity_poly.pdbx_seq_one_letter_code
_entity_poly.pdbx_strand_id
1 'polypeptide(L)'
;MTRLSRIAANAVFISAAALMAGCSSSGDGDSAAASSTRGAPATAAQPSGATQMYSDAQVQAFVAARTEIQALPPNTDQARIGQILSTHNLAPDVYNAIATRAQTDQTLSNRIAAASVGTEFTDAQLQSFIAASTEINPLSQSLSTAPAEQQPVIAAQIRSVLQTNNLSIEAYNGIAAQAQSDPALAARINALAAPAAPADATEPPATTPQ
;
A
#
# COMPACT_ATOMS: atom_id res chain seq x y z
N MET A 1 23.58 32.57 11.87
CA MET A 1 23.71 31.61 12.99
C MET A 1 22.46 31.73 13.85
N THR A 2 21.94 30.60 14.36
CA THR A 2 20.92 30.50 15.44
C THR A 2 19.53 31.06 15.06
N ARG A 3 18.38 30.38 15.17
CA ARG A 3 17.87 29.36 16.15
C ARG A 3 16.99 28.33 15.41
N LEU A 4 17.06 27.04 15.74
CA LEU A 4 16.23 26.37 16.76
C LEU A 4 14.73 26.76 16.75
N SER A 5 13.83 25.84 16.37
CA SER A 5 12.74 25.37 17.26
C SER A 5 11.74 24.38 16.64
N ARG A 6 11.44 23.34 17.43
CA ARG A 6 10.14 22.65 17.57
C ARG A 6 9.68 21.66 16.49
N ILE A 7 10.04 20.41 16.77
CA ILE A 7 9.15 19.24 16.66
C ILE A 7 7.75 19.61 17.19
N ALA A 8 6.71 19.34 16.41
CA ALA A 8 5.32 19.33 16.86
C ALA A 8 4.74 17.94 16.59
N ALA A 9 4.59 17.14 17.64
CA ALA A 9 3.83 15.89 17.57
C ALA A 9 2.34 16.25 17.52
N ASN A 10 1.67 15.91 16.40
CA ASN A 10 0.22 15.99 16.29
C ASN A 10 -0.33 14.62 15.89
N ALA A 11 -0.70 13.83 16.91
CA ALA A 11 -1.67 12.77 16.74
C ALA A 11 -3.05 13.41 16.53
N VAL A 12 -3.74 13.07 15.45
CA VAL A 12 -5.14 13.45 15.22
C VAL A 12 -5.97 12.18 15.10
N PHE A 13 -6.96 12.07 15.98
CA PHE A 13 -7.85 10.92 16.07
C PHE A 13 -8.77 10.80 14.85
N ILE A 14 -9.05 9.55 14.47
CA ILE A 14 -10.16 9.20 13.58
C ILE A 14 -11.47 9.46 14.34
N SER A 15 -12.36 10.26 13.76
CA SER A 15 -13.75 10.41 14.24
C SER A 15 -14.72 9.92 13.17
N ALA A 16 -15.42 8.84 13.48
CA ALA A 16 -16.52 8.34 12.67
C ALA A 16 -17.80 9.16 12.93
N ALA A 17 -18.61 9.37 11.89
CA ALA A 17 -19.97 9.88 12.01
C ALA A 17 -20.89 9.09 11.06
N ALA A 18 -22.01 8.61 11.60
CA ALA A 18 -23.01 7.83 10.89
C ALA A 18 -24.33 8.61 10.80
N LEU A 19 -25.15 8.34 9.78
CA LEU A 19 -26.59 8.59 9.67
C LEU A 19 -27.03 8.03 8.29
N MET A 20 -28.25 7.58 7.96
CA MET A 20 -29.38 6.85 8.57
C MET A 20 -30.56 6.99 7.55
N ALA A 21 -31.50 6.02 7.51
CA ALA A 21 -32.66 5.91 6.58
C ALA A 21 -32.31 5.73 5.07
N GLY A 22 -33.07 5.03 4.20
CA GLY A 22 -34.32 4.25 4.27
C GLY A 22 -34.70 3.78 2.84
N CYS A 23 -35.65 2.89 2.53
CA CYS A 23 -36.62 2.09 3.31
C CYS A 23 -37.08 0.82 2.51
N SER A 24 -38.03 0.07 3.08
CA SER A 24 -38.72 -1.18 2.68
C SER A 24 -39.14 -1.42 1.21
N SER A 25 -39.16 -2.71 0.81
CA SER A 25 -40.36 -3.35 0.23
C SER A 25 -40.39 -4.87 0.50
N SER A 26 -41.57 -5.41 0.81
CA SER A 26 -41.80 -6.83 1.14
C SER A 26 -42.08 -7.69 -0.10
N GLY A 27 -41.92 -9.01 0.03
CA GLY A 27 -42.27 -9.98 -1.01
C GLY A 27 -42.28 -11.41 -0.48
N ASP A 28 -43.36 -11.80 0.21
CA ASP A 28 -43.57 -13.17 0.69
C ASP A 28 -43.76 -14.18 -0.45
N GLY A 29 -43.24 -15.39 -0.25
CA GLY A 29 -43.31 -16.50 -1.21
C GLY A 29 -43.07 -17.85 -0.54
N ASP A 30 -44.09 -18.37 0.13
CA ASP A 30 -44.08 -19.71 0.74
C ASP A 30 -44.12 -20.82 -0.33
N SER A 31 -43.26 -21.83 -0.21
CA SER A 31 -43.49 -23.17 -0.74
C SER A 31 -42.55 -24.22 -0.14
N ALA A 32 -43.16 -25.07 0.69
CA ALA A 32 -42.71 -26.27 1.38
C ALA A 32 -41.57 -27.17 0.81
N ALA A 33 -40.76 -27.65 1.77
CA ALA A 33 -40.37 -29.06 2.01
C ALA A 33 -39.49 -29.85 1.01
N ALA A 34 -38.26 -30.15 1.46
CA ALA A 34 -37.69 -31.51 1.39
C ALA A 34 -36.59 -31.71 2.45
N SER A 35 -36.83 -32.58 3.44
CA SER A 35 -35.81 -32.97 4.43
C SER A 35 -34.94 -34.09 3.88
N SER A 36 -33.61 -33.91 3.85
CA SER A 36 -32.66 -35.04 3.72
C SER A 36 -31.30 -34.72 4.34
N THR A 37 -30.95 -35.50 5.36
CA THR A 37 -29.76 -35.38 6.18
C THR A 37 -28.51 -35.93 5.50
N ARG A 38 -27.46 -35.11 5.31
CA ARG A 38 -26.06 -35.57 5.35
C ARG A 38 -25.05 -34.42 5.35
N GLY A 39 -24.15 -34.43 6.34
CA GLY A 39 -22.84 -33.76 6.32
C GLY A 39 -22.85 -32.23 6.26
N ALA A 40 -22.49 -31.58 7.37
CA ALA A 40 -22.11 -30.17 7.35
C ALA A 40 -20.62 -30.03 6.99
N PRO A 41 -20.25 -29.51 5.80
CA PRO A 41 -19.16 -28.56 5.74
C PRO A 41 -19.62 -27.24 6.38
N ALA A 42 -18.69 -26.50 6.98
CA ALA A 42 -19.01 -25.25 7.66
C ALA A 42 -19.69 -24.25 6.70
N THR A 43 -20.65 -23.51 7.26
CA THR A 43 -21.29 -22.35 6.61
C THR A 43 -20.24 -21.48 5.95
N ALA A 44 -20.19 -21.50 4.61
CA ALA A 44 -19.51 -20.46 3.85
C ALA A 44 -20.25 -19.16 4.12
N ALA A 45 -19.69 -18.34 5.01
CA ALA A 45 -20.22 -17.02 5.31
C ALA A 45 -20.13 -16.17 4.04
N GLN A 46 -21.23 -16.10 3.29
CA GLN A 46 -21.39 -15.15 2.20
C GLN A 46 -21.23 -13.74 2.79
N PRO A 47 -20.24 -12.93 2.37
CA PRO A 47 -20.07 -11.57 2.86
C PRO A 47 -21.09 -10.64 2.18
N SER A 48 -22.36 -10.80 2.56
CA SER A 48 -23.44 -9.90 2.16
C SER A 48 -23.36 -8.61 2.96
N GLY A 49 -23.32 -7.47 2.28
CA GLY A 49 -23.78 -6.20 2.86
C GLY A 49 -22.78 -5.33 3.62
N ALA A 50 -21.58 -5.12 3.07
CA ALA A 50 -20.81 -3.90 3.32
C ALA A 50 -19.87 -3.62 2.14
N THR A 51 -19.36 -2.38 2.04
CA THR A 51 -18.21 -2.05 1.20
C THR A 51 -16.96 -2.72 1.77
N GLN A 52 -16.83 -4.04 1.62
CA GLN A 52 -15.65 -4.78 2.03
C GLN A 52 -14.50 -4.44 1.08
N MET A 53 -13.71 -3.43 1.48
CA MET A 53 -12.35 -3.30 0.98
C MET A 53 -11.62 -4.62 1.22
N TYR A 54 -11.04 -5.20 0.18
CA TYR A 54 -10.19 -6.38 0.30
C TYR A 54 -9.11 -6.13 1.37
N SER A 55 -8.97 -7.06 2.31
CA SER A 55 -7.99 -6.93 3.40
C SER A 55 -6.56 -6.94 2.84
N ASP A 56 -5.61 -6.34 3.56
CA ASP A 56 -4.21 -6.37 3.12
C ASP A 56 -3.67 -7.79 2.96
N ALA A 57 -4.12 -8.73 3.80
CA ALA A 57 -3.81 -10.15 3.63
C ALA A 57 -4.35 -10.74 2.30
N GLN A 58 -5.56 -10.37 1.88
CA GLN A 58 -6.11 -10.79 0.58
C GLN A 58 -5.36 -10.13 -0.60
N VAL A 59 -4.94 -8.88 -0.46
CA VAL A 59 -4.14 -8.16 -1.48
C VAL A 59 -2.74 -8.77 -1.61
N GLN A 60 -2.09 -9.10 -0.50
CA GLN A 60 -0.79 -9.79 -0.47
C GLN A 60 -0.90 -11.20 -1.08
N ALA A 61 -1.90 -11.98 -0.68
CA ALA A 61 -2.16 -13.31 -1.23
C ALA A 61 -2.47 -13.28 -2.74
N PHE A 62 -3.22 -12.27 -3.20
CA PHE A 62 -3.45 -12.02 -4.63
C PHE A 62 -2.14 -11.76 -5.40
N VAL A 63 -1.27 -10.92 -4.86
CA VAL A 63 0.02 -10.61 -5.47
C VAL A 63 0.93 -11.83 -5.49
N ALA A 64 1.07 -12.54 -4.37
CA ALA A 64 1.91 -13.74 -4.27
C ALA A 64 1.44 -14.82 -5.26
N ALA A 65 0.14 -15.11 -5.29
CA ALA A 65 -0.45 -16.04 -6.25
C ALA A 65 -0.25 -15.58 -7.70
N ARG A 66 -0.43 -14.29 -8.00
CA ARG A 66 -0.23 -13.75 -9.35
C ARG A 66 1.23 -13.88 -9.80
N THR A 67 2.21 -13.61 -8.95
CA THR A 67 3.63 -13.76 -9.26
C THR A 67 3.98 -15.22 -9.54
N GLU A 68 3.47 -16.15 -8.73
CA GLU A 68 3.67 -17.58 -8.94
C GLU A 68 2.99 -18.07 -10.24
N ILE A 69 1.78 -17.58 -10.54
CA ILE A 69 1.07 -17.86 -11.80
C ILE A 69 1.82 -17.27 -13.01
N GLN A 70 2.43 -16.09 -12.89
CA GLN A 70 3.22 -15.47 -13.97
C GLN A 70 4.56 -16.16 -14.20
N ALA A 71 5.10 -16.86 -13.20
CA ALA A 71 6.29 -17.71 -13.34
C ALA A 71 5.99 -19.08 -13.97
N LEU A 72 4.72 -19.46 -14.14
CA LEU A 72 4.34 -20.70 -14.82
C LEU A 72 4.53 -20.61 -16.35
N PRO A 73 4.94 -21.70 -17.03
CA PRO A 73 5.00 -21.73 -18.48
C PRO A 73 3.60 -21.58 -19.12
N PRO A 74 3.50 -21.05 -20.35
CA PRO A 74 2.22 -20.65 -20.97
C PRO A 74 1.24 -21.79 -21.27
N ASN A 75 1.67 -23.05 -21.17
CA ASN A 75 0.84 -24.24 -21.37
C ASN A 75 0.46 -24.94 -20.05
N THR A 76 0.44 -24.21 -18.93
CA THR A 76 0.18 -24.81 -17.62
C THR A 76 -1.31 -25.07 -17.37
N ASP A 77 -1.64 -26.25 -16.85
CA ASP A 77 -3.00 -26.67 -16.54
C ASP A 77 -3.71 -25.72 -15.55
N GLN A 78 -5.00 -25.47 -15.77
CA GLN A 78 -5.83 -24.70 -14.83
C GLN A 78 -5.90 -25.33 -13.44
N ALA A 79 -5.69 -26.65 -13.31
CA ALA A 79 -5.57 -27.32 -12.02
C ALA A 79 -4.38 -26.80 -11.19
N ARG A 80 -3.25 -26.48 -11.83
CA ARG A 80 -2.06 -25.91 -11.18
C ARG A 80 -2.34 -24.49 -10.69
N ILE A 81 -3.05 -23.69 -11.50
CA ILE A 81 -3.49 -22.33 -11.13
C ILE A 81 -4.44 -22.39 -9.91
N GLY A 82 -5.43 -23.28 -9.93
CA GLY A 82 -6.33 -23.51 -8.79
C GLY A 82 -5.60 -23.97 -7.53
N GLN A 83 -4.54 -24.78 -7.67
CA GLN A 83 -3.71 -25.21 -6.55
C GLN A 83 -2.88 -24.05 -5.97
N ILE A 84 -2.28 -23.19 -6.80
CA ILE A 84 -1.57 -21.98 -6.34
C ILE A 84 -2.52 -21.08 -5.56
N LEU A 85 -3.70 -20.77 -6.11
CA LEU A 85 -4.73 -19.97 -5.44
C LEU A 85 -5.11 -20.57 -4.08
N SER A 86 -5.25 -21.91 -4.00
CA SER A 86 -5.54 -22.62 -2.75
C SER A 86 -4.40 -22.51 -1.73
N THR A 87 -3.13 -22.61 -2.15
CA THR A 87 -1.94 -22.42 -1.29
C THR A 87 -1.93 -21.04 -0.63
N HIS A 88 -2.29 -19.99 -1.39
CA HIS A 88 -2.37 -18.62 -0.91
C HIS A 88 -3.70 -18.29 -0.18
N ASN A 89 -4.52 -19.30 0.13
CA ASN A 89 -5.85 -19.15 0.76
C ASN A 89 -6.79 -18.18 0.01
N LEU A 90 -6.64 -18.10 -1.31
CA LEU A 90 -7.35 -17.16 -2.16
C LEU A 90 -8.38 -17.91 -3.03
N ALA A 91 -9.67 -17.60 -2.89
CA ALA A 91 -10.69 -18.19 -3.75
C ALA A 91 -10.58 -17.65 -5.20
N PRO A 92 -10.90 -18.45 -6.24
CA PRO A 92 -10.89 -17.98 -7.63
C PRO A 92 -11.76 -16.75 -7.87
N ASP A 93 -12.96 -16.70 -7.26
CA ASP A 93 -13.84 -15.53 -7.31
C ASP A 93 -13.21 -14.29 -6.68
N VAL A 94 -12.49 -14.45 -5.56
CA VAL A 94 -11.77 -13.33 -4.89
C VAL A 94 -10.61 -12.86 -5.75
N TYR A 95 -9.86 -13.76 -6.38
CA TYR A 95 -8.79 -13.40 -7.33
C TYR A 95 -9.33 -12.55 -8.49
N ASN A 96 -10.39 -13.03 -9.15
CA ASN A 96 -11.02 -12.35 -10.27
C ASN A 96 -11.64 -11.01 -9.84
N ALA A 97 -12.32 -10.97 -8.69
CA ALA A 97 -12.93 -9.75 -8.17
C ALA A 97 -11.89 -8.68 -7.80
N ILE A 98 -10.75 -9.08 -7.22
CA ILE A 98 -9.62 -8.16 -6.97
C ILE A 98 -9.07 -7.65 -8.31
N ALA A 99 -8.82 -8.53 -9.27
CA ALA A 99 -8.27 -8.17 -10.59
C ALA A 99 -9.19 -7.19 -11.37
N THR A 100 -10.49 -7.46 -11.44
CA THR A 100 -11.47 -6.57 -12.10
C THR A 100 -11.63 -5.25 -11.32
N ARG A 101 -11.68 -5.30 -9.98
CA ARG A 101 -11.82 -4.08 -9.18
C ARG A 101 -10.59 -3.17 -9.33
N ALA A 102 -9.38 -3.73 -9.39
CA ALA A 102 -8.14 -2.98 -9.58
C ALA A 102 -8.08 -2.18 -10.89
N GLN A 103 -8.87 -2.55 -11.91
CA GLN A 103 -8.99 -1.80 -13.16
C GLN A 103 -9.84 -0.53 -13.03
N THR A 104 -10.69 -0.44 -11.99
CA THR A 104 -11.63 0.67 -11.76
C THR A 104 -11.35 1.46 -10.47
N ASP A 105 -10.63 0.87 -9.54
CA ASP A 105 -10.38 1.39 -8.20
C ASP A 105 -8.87 1.69 -8.04
N GLN A 106 -8.51 2.96 -8.21
CA GLN A 106 -7.12 3.41 -8.13
C GLN A 106 -6.49 3.11 -6.76
N THR A 107 -7.27 3.19 -5.67
CA THR A 107 -6.78 2.92 -4.32
C THR A 107 -6.42 1.44 -4.15
N LEU A 108 -7.25 0.53 -4.67
CA LEU A 108 -6.93 -0.89 -4.70
C LEU A 108 -5.75 -1.20 -5.62
N SER A 109 -5.69 -0.58 -6.81
CA SER A 109 -4.58 -0.74 -7.75
C SER A 109 -3.24 -0.33 -7.12
N ASN A 110 -3.22 0.82 -6.44
CA ASN A 110 -2.06 1.30 -5.69
C ASN A 110 -1.62 0.32 -4.59
N ARG A 111 -2.56 -0.29 -3.85
CA ARG A 111 -2.27 -1.29 -2.80
C ARG A 111 -1.70 -2.59 -3.37
N ILE A 112 -2.28 -3.11 -4.46
CA ILE A 112 -1.78 -4.31 -5.16
C ILE A 112 -0.37 -4.09 -5.66
N ALA A 113 -0.10 -2.97 -6.32
CA ALA A 113 1.22 -2.67 -6.84
C ALA A 113 2.24 -2.41 -5.71
N ALA A 114 1.86 -1.74 -4.61
CA ALA A 114 2.72 -1.60 -3.42
C ALA A 114 3.11 -2.98 -2.84
N ALA A 115 2.15 -3.90 -2.72
CA ALA A 115 2.44 -5.28 -2.32
C ALA A 115 3.27 -6.06 -3.38
N SER A 116 3.22 -5.67 -4.66
CA SER A 116 3.97 -6.28 -5.76
C SER A 116 5.44 -5.88 -5.85
N VAL A 117 5.84 -4.77 -5.23
CA VAL A 117 7.26 -4.33 -5.23
C VAL A 117 8.13 -5.21 -4.30
N GLY A 118 7.50 -6.02 -3.45
CA GLY A 118 8.18 -6.90 -2.50
C GLY A 118 8.68 -6.16 -1.26
N THR A 119 9.17 -6.92 -0.28
CA THR A 119 9.71 -6.38 0.99
C THR A 119 11.17 -5.95 0.91
N GLU A 120 11.87 -6.25 -0.19
CA GLU A 120 13.30 -5.99 -0.36
C GLU A 120 13.54 -4.78 -1.28
N PHE A 121 13.41 -3.58 -0.71
CA PHE A 121 13.78 -2.35 -1.41
C PHE A 121 15.31 -2.23 -1.55
N THR A 122 15.77 -2.01 -2.78
CA THR A 122 17.19 -1.74 -3.07
C THR A 122 17.61 -0.36 -2.55
N ASP A 123 18.87 -0.19 -2.15
CA ASP A 123 19.36 1.12 -1.68
C ASP A 123 19.24 2.22 -2.74
N ALA A 124 19.25 1.86 -4.04
CA ALA A 124 18.95 2.78 -5.15
C ALA A 124 17.49 3.27 -5.13
N GLN A 125 16.51 2.37 -4.92
CA GLN A 125 15.10 2.76 -4.76
C GLN A 125 14.89 3.60 -3.49
N LEU A 126 15.61 3.31 -2.40
CA LEU A 126 15.56 4.11 -1.18
C LEU A 126 16.15 5.52 -1.41
N GLN A 127 17.25 5.65 -2.17
CA GLN A 127 17.79 6.96 -2.56
C GLN A 127 16.81 7.75 -3.45
N SER A 128 16.22 7.12 -4.47
CA SER A 128 15.14 7.74 -5.26
C SER A 128 13.96 8.16 -4.40
N PHE A 129 13.61 7.38 -3.36
CA PHE A 129 12.51 7.70 -2.44
C PHE A 129 12.83 8.94 -1.61
N ILE A 130 14.04 9.06 -1.08
CA ILE A 130 14.50 10.23 -0.32
C ILE A 130 14.50 11.49 -1.19
N ALA A 131 15.01 11.39 -2.43
CA ALA A 131 14.98 12.49 -3.39
C ALA A 131 13.54 12.92 -3.70
N ALA A 132 12.69 11.98 -4.11
CA ALA A 132 11.29 12.23 -4.41
C ALA A 132 10.53 12.79 -3.18
N SER A 133 10.73 12.26 -1.97
CA SER A 133 10.09 12.77 -0.75
C SER A 133 10.45 14.23 -0.45
N THR A 134 11.68 14.65 -0.76
CA THR A 134 12.12 16.03 -0.57
C THR A 134 11.35 17.00 -1.47
N GLU A 135 11.07 16.60 -2.71
CA GLU A 135 10.28 17.35 -3.68
C GLU A 135 8.75 17.24 -3.45
N ILE A 136 8.27 16.08 -3.01
CA ILE A 136 6.83 15.79 -2.82
C ILE A 136 6.29 16.40 -1.52
N ASN A 137 7.07 16.48 -0.45
CA ASN A 137 6.62 17.05 0.83
C ASN A 137 5.96 18.45 0.73
N PRO A 138 6.55 19.46 0.06
CA PRO A 138 5.90 20.76 -0.11
C PRO A 138 4.65 20.69 -1.02
N LEU A 139 4.62 19.79 -2.00
CA LEU A 139 3.45 19.56 -2.84
C LEU A 139 2.30 18.92 -2.05
N SER A 140 2.58 17.97 -1.16
CA SER A 140 1.58 17.35 -0.28
C SER A 140 1.01 18.31 0.76
N GLN A 141 1.83 19.21 1.32
CA GLN A 141 1.33 20.32 2.16
C GLN A 141 0.43 21.27 1.36
N SER A 142 0.84 21.61 0.13
CA SER A 142 0.04 22.44 -0.78
C SER A 142 -1.30 21.75 -1.10
N LEU A 143 -1.30 20.46 -1.43
CA LEU A 143 -2.50 19.66 -1.70
C LEU A 143 -3.50 19.71 -0.53
N SER A 144 -3.00 19.65 0.71
CA SER A 144 -3.83 19.66 1.93
C SER A 144 -4.52 21.01 2.20
N THR A 145 -4.03 22.10 1.59
CA THR A 145 -4.57 23.46 1.73
C THR A 145 -5.18 24.00 0.43
N ALA A 146 -5.02 23.30 -0.69
CA ALA A 146 -5.43 23.75 -2.01
C ALA A 146 -6.93 23.56 -2.28
N PRO A 147 -7.57 24.51 -2.98
CA PRO A 147 -8.95 24.35 -3.46
C PRO A 147 -9.04 23.16 -4.43
N ALA A 148 -10.23 22.54 -4.51
CA ALA A 148 -10.46 21.31 -5.26
C ALA A 148 -10.02 21.39 -6.74
N GLU A 149 -10.08 22.57 -7.36
CA GLU A 149 -9.65 22.81 -8.75
C GLU A 149 -8.13 22.72 -8.94
N GLN A 150 -7.34 22.97 -7.89
CA GLN A 150 -5.87 22.91 -7.92
C GLN A 150 -5.32 21.54 -7.50
N GLN A 151 -6.08 20.75 -6.74
CA GLN A 151 -5.70 19.38 -6.35
C GLN A 151 -5.28 18.48 -7.54
N PRO A 152 -5.98 18.41 -8.70
CA PRO A 152 -5.53 17.59 -9.82
C PRO A 152 -4.21 18.07 -10.44
N VAL A 153 -3.93 19.39 -10.41
CA VAL A 153 -2.67 19.97 -10.92
C VAL A 153 -1.50 19.57 -10.01
N ILE A 154 -1.69 19.68 -8.69
CA ILE A 154 -0.67 19.28 -7.69
C ILE A 154 -0.44 17.76 -7.74
N ALA A 155 -1.51 16.96 -7.87
CA ALA A 155 -1.39 15.51 -8.03
C ALA A 155 -0.65 15.11 -9.32
N ALA A 156 -0.80 15.87 -10.41
CA ALA A 156 -0.02 15.66 -11.64
C ALA A 156 1.47 16.01 -11.44
N GLN A 157 1.79 17.08 -10.71
CA GLN A 157 3.17 17.43 -10.36
C GLN A 157 3.84 16.33 -9.51
N ILE A 158 3.14 15.80 -8.49
CA ILE A 158 3.62 14.67 -7.68
C ILE A 158 3.96 13.45 -8.56
N ARG A 159 3.10 13.11 -9.54
CA ARG A 159 3.38 12.04 -10.50
C ARG A 159 4.61 12.31 -11.38
N SER A 160 4.80 13.57 -11.81
CA SER A 160 5.96 13.98 -12.61
C SER A 160 7.29 13.84 -11.84
N VAL A 161 7.31 14.20 -10.56
CA VAL A 161 8.46 14.03 -9.66
C VAL A 161 8.81 12.55 -9.49
N LEU A 162 7.80 11.70 -9.28
CA LEU A 162 7.98 10.26 -9.15
C LEU A 162 8.58 9.64 -10.42
N GLN A 163 8.03 9.98 -11.59
CA GLN A 163 8.55 9.54 -12.89
C GLN A 163 10.01 9.96 -13.12
N THR A 164 10.36 11.20 -12.77
CA THR A 164 11.74 11.71 -12.88
C THR A 164 12.71 10.91 -12.01
N ASN A 165 12.29 10.54 -10.80
CA ASN A 165 13.07 9.74 -9.86
C ASN A 165 13.05 8.22 -10.15
N ASN A 166 12.47 7.80 -11.30
CA ASN A 166 12.24 6.39 -11.69
C ASN A 166 11.46 5.59 -10.63
N LEU A 167 10.62 6.28 -9.85
CA LEU A 167 9.72 5.67 -8.87
C LEU A 167 8.30 5.60 -9.44
N SER A 168 7.67 4.46 -9.20
CA SER A 168 6.23 4.34 -9.33
C SER A 168 5.57 4.90 -8.06
N ILE A 169 4.34 5.40 -8.16
CA ILE A 169 3.60 5.94 -7.01
C ILE A 169 3.33 4.86 -5.95
N GLU A 170 3.30 3.62 -6.40
CA GLU A 170 3.02 2.42 -5.62
C GLU A 170 4.29 1.94 -4.89
N ALA A 171 5.47 2.04 -5.53
CA ALA A 171 6.75 1.88 -4.85
C ALA A 171 6.98 2.95 -3.76
N TYR A 172 6.67 4.22 -4.07
CA TYR A 172 6.75 5.32 -3.09
C TYR A 172 5.85 5.08 -1.87
N ASN A 173 4.57 4.77 -2.12
CA ASN A 173 3.62 4.48 -1.04
C ASN A 173 3.95 3.19 -0.28
N GLY A 174 4.49 2.17 -0.97
CA GLY A 174 4.96 0.92 -0.35
C GLY A 174 6.12 1.14 0.61
N ILE A 175 7.15 1.90 0.19
CA ILE A 175 8.28 2.27 1.05
C ILE A 175 7.79 3.08 2.26
N ALA A 176 6.91 4.07 2.03
CA ALA A 176 6.36 4.90 3.11
C ALA A 176 5.54 4.08 4.15
N ALA A 177 4.67 3.18 3.69
CA ALA A 177 3.86 2.33 4.57
C ALA A 177 4.72 1.28 5.31
N GLN A 178 5.70 0.67 4.63
CA GLN A 178 6.62 -0.27 5.26
C GLN A 178 7.48 0.44 6.31
N ALA A 179 7.98 1.66 6.03
CA ALA A 179 8.78 2.44 6.99
C ALA A 179 7.97 2.89 8.23
N GLN A 180 6.64 2.93 8.17
CA GLN A 180 5.79 3.15 9.35
C GLN A 180 5.66 1.89 10.23
N SER A 181 5.76 0.70 9.63
CA SER A 181 5.58 -0.59 10.32
C SER A 181 6.91 -1.24 10.73
N ASP A 182 7.99 -0.92 10.02
CA ASP A 182 9.33 -1.49 10.18
C ASP A 182 10.33 -0.39 10.61
N PRO A 183 10.72 -0.36 11.90
CA PRO A 183 11.67 0.64 12.40
C PRO A 183 13.09 0.42 11.88
N ALA A 184 13.46 -0.78 11.40
CA ALA A 184 14.76 -1.04 10.81
C ALA A 184 14.83 -0.47 9.38
N LEU A 185 13.75 -0.58 8.60
CA LEU A 185 13.65 0.10 7.31
C LEU A 185 13.67 1.63 7.48
N ALA A 186 12.92 2.16 8.45
CA ALA A 186 12.94 3.60 8.76
C ALA A 186 14.36 4.08 9.14
N ALA A 187 15.09 3.29 9.94
CA ALA A 187 16.49 3.58 10.28
C ALA A 187 17.41 3.55 9.05
N ARG A 188 17.26 2.59 8.13
CA ARG A 188 18.02 2.55 6.85
C ARG A 188 17.73 3.77 5.98
N ILE A 189 16.46 4.15 5.81
CA ILE A 189 16.06 5.35 5.05
C ILE A 189 16.69 6.60 5.69
N ASN A 190 16.62 6.74 7.01
CA ASN A 190 17.21 7.89 7.70
C ASN A 190 18.76 7.90 7.62
N ALA A 191 19.41 6.74 7.62
CA ALA A 191 20.87 6.62 7.44
C ALA A 191 21.32 6.94 6.01
N LEU A 192 20.50 6.63 5.00
CA LEU A 192 20.73 7.01 3.59
C LEU A 192 20.38 8.48 3.32
N ALA A 193 19.43 9.06 4.07
CA ALA A 193 19.01 10.44 3.95
C ALA A 193 19.92 11.42 4.71
N ALA A 194 20.61 10.94 5.75
CA ALA A 194 21.70 11.68 6.35
C ALA A 194 22.77 11.91 5.26
N PRO A 195 23.12 13.16 4.93
CA PRO A 195 24.30 13.39 4.11
C PRO A 195 25.47 12.72 4.84
N ALA A 196 26.30 11.98 4.11
CA ALA A 196 27.52 11.41 4.67
C ALA A 196 28.23 12.56 5.38
N ALA A 197 28.29 12.49 6.71
CA ALA A 197 29.00 13.49 7.50
C ALA A 197 30.41 13.56 6.88
N PRO A 198 30.96 14.76 6.63
CA PRO A 198 32.35 14.84 6.22
C PRO A 198 33.13 14.01 7.22
N ALA A 199 34.00 13.14 6.72
CA ALA A 199 34.93 12.40 7.58
C ALA A 199 35.82 13.47 8.21
N ASP A 200 35.37 13.95 9.37
CA ASP A 200 35.84 15.19 9.94
C ASP A 200 37.32 15.01 10.22
N ALA A 201 38.12 15.92 9.67
CA ALA A 201 39.55 15.77 9.66
C ALA A 201 40.04 15.68 11.10
N THR A 202 40.38 14.46 11.54
CA THR A 202 41.25 14.27 12.69
C THR A 202 42.66 14.66 12.26
N GLU A 203 42.83 15.93 11.92
CA GLU A 203 44.11 16.61 11.89
C GLU A 203 44.58 16.61 13.35
N PRO A 204 45.62 15.83 13.71
CA PRO A 204 46.13 15.88 15.06
C PRO A 204 46.70 17.30 15.29
N PRO A 205 46.41 17.96 16.42
CA PRO A 205 47.02 19.24 16.71
C PRO A 205 48.53 19.02 16.90
N ALA A 206 49.30 19.33 15.86
CA ALA A 206 50.75 19.35 15.92
C ALA A 206 51.17 20.50 16.83
N THR A 207 51.31 20.18 18.12
CA THR A 207 51.82 21.10 19.14
C THR A 207 53.19 21.60 18.71
N THR A 208 53.33 22.90 18.50
CA THR A 208 54.64 23.55 18.39
C THR A 208 55.29 23.58 19.78
N PRO A 209 56.40 22.87 20.03
CA PRO A 209 57.25 23.18 21.17
C PRO A 209 58.06 24.46 20.84
N GLN A 210 58.28 25.29 21.86
CA GLN A 210 59.34 26.31 21.82
C GLN A 210 60.72 25.68 21.99
#